data_AF-A0A6V7QHY9-F1
#
_entry.id   AF-A0A6V7QHY9-F1
#
_cell.length_a   1.000
_cell.length_b   1.000
_cell.length_c   1.000
_cell.angle_alpha   90.00
_cell.angle_beta   90.00
_cell.angle_gamma   90.00
#
_symmetry.space_group_name_H-M   'P 1'
#
loop_
_entity.id
_entity.type
_entity.pdbx_description
1 polymer ?
#
loop_
_entity_poly.entity_id
_entity_poly.type
_entity_poly.pdbx_seq_one_letter_code
_entity_poly.pdbx_strand_id
1 'polypeptide(L)'
;MLLSLCALSFIKARFCSTPYEYEEIKKIETKSKSENNNNFNIIDEVGEEEEDDDSGEATCHATSRRSDTCDARGDVRVAGRSKTVHVRPLRRAQRIKPYARKHDAVAFRHVSEWALLPSRAAIAAAPAPAPAACTVNQSVPAFLFSTGGFTGNLFHDYTDVLVPIFISAYQFRGAVQFLVTDVKPWWVHKFEKILKQLTNFDIVDVDADDEVRCFPRLVAGPTFHKELGVNASKTPGGTPSSSSKVVLCSALP
;
A
#
# COMPACT_ATOMS: atom_id res chain seq x y z
N MET A 1 -21.79 20.96 7.25
CA MET A 1 -20.62 21.72 6.77
C MET A 1 -19.56 21.95 7.85
N LEU A 2 -19.91 22.31 9.09
CA LEU A 2 -18.93 22.55 10.18
C LEU A 2 -18.00 21.36 10.50
N LEU A 3 -18.50 20.12 10.55
CA LEU A 3 -17.65 18.93 10.78
C LEU A 3 -16.57 18.73 9.71
N SER A 4 -16.87 19.09 8.46
CA SER A 4 -15.91 19.02 7.36
C SER A 4 -14.82 20.09 7.49
N LEU A 5 -15.18 21.29 7.94
CA LEU A 5 -14.23 22.38 8.20
C LEU A 5 -13.31 22.05 9.38
N CYS A 6 -13.84 21.49 10.47
CA CYS A 6 -13.01 21.02 11.59
C CYS A 6 -12.01 19.96 11.13
N ALA A 7 -12.46 18.94 10.39
CA ALA A 7 -11.57 17.90 9.86
C ALA A 7 -10.49 18.50 8.95
N LEU A 8 -10.86 19.41 8.04
CA LEU A 8 -9.90 20.11 7.18
C LEU A 8 -8.88 20.91 7.99
N SER A 9 -9.31 21.67 8.99
CA SER A 9 -8.43 22.41 9.88
C SER A 9 -7.48 21.50 10.63
N PHE A 10 -7.94 20.37 11.16
CA PHE A 10 -7.08 19.39 11.83
C PHE A 10 -6.10 18.71 10.88
N ILE A 11 -6.50 18.40 9.66
CA ILE A 11 -5.62 17.79 8.66
C ILE A 11 -4.55 18.80 8.22
N LYS A 12 -4.93 20.06 7.97
CA LYS A 12 -3.98 21.15 7.75
C LYS A 12 -3.07 21.36 8.97
N ALA A 13 -3.60 21.29 10.19
CA ALA A 13 -2.84 21.32 11.45
C ALA A 13 -1.73 20.25 11.47
N ARG A 14 -2.05 19.04 11.03
CA ARG A 14 -1.15 17.88 11.12
C ARG A 14 -0.12 17.82 9.99
N PHE A 15 -0.54 18.07 8.76
CA PHE A 15 0.30 17.86 7.58
C PHE A 15 0.80 19.16 6.95
N CYS A 16 0.18 20.31 7.21
CA CYS A 16 0.47 21.58 6.54
C CYS A 16 0.86 22.75 7.46
N SER A 17 0.97 22.57 8.78
CA SER A 17 1.07 23.72 9.73
C SER A 17 2.46 24.18 10.10
N THR A 18 3.47 23.76 9.36
CA THR A 18 4.80 24.35 9.48
C THR A 18 5.16 24.99 8.15
N PRO A 19 5.70 26.23 8.14
CA PRO A 19 6.40 26.75 6.99
C PRO A 19 7.78 26.07 6.99
N TYR A 20 7.82 24.76 6.77
CA TYR A 20 9.08 24.05 6.61
C TYR A 20 9.01 23.24 5.33
N GLU A 21 10.01 23.52 4.51
CA GLU A 21 10.81 22.51 3.81
C GLU A 21 10.79 22.49 2.28
N TYR A 22 10.22 23.45 1.55
CA TYR A 22 10.48 23.52 0.10
C TYR A 22 11.99 23.69 -0.23
N GLU A 23 12.72 24.45 0.59
CA GLU A 23 14.16 24.68 0.44
C GLU A 23 15.04 23.55 1.03
N GLU A 24 14.60 22.86 2.07
CA GLU A 24 15.33 21.73 2.65
C GLU A 24 15.06 20.43 1.86
N ILE A 25 13.88 20.25 1.25
CA ILE A 25 13.61 19.18 0.25
C ILE A 25 14.50 19.36 -0.98
N LYS A 26 14.66 20.60 -1.49
CA LYS A 26 15.64 20.90 -2.55
C LYS A 26 17.07 20.56 -2.12
N LYS A 27 17.44 20.79 -0.86
CA LYS A 27 18.76 20.39 -0.32
C LYS A 27 18.92 18.88 -0.23
N ILE A 28 17.86 18.14 0.12
CA ILE A 28 17.88 16.66 0.16
C ILE A 28 17.97 16.07 -1.27
N GLU A 29 17.26 16.65 -2.24
CA GLU A 29 17.32 16.28 -3.67
C GLU A 29 18.67 16.63 -4.33
N THR A 30 19.35 17.68 -3.87
CA THR A 30 20.70 18.04 -4.36
C THR A 30 21.81 17.24 -3.66
N LYS A 31 21.63 16.92 -2.37
CA LYS A 31 22.61 16.12 -1.60
C LYS A 31 22.61 14.65 -2.03
N SER A 32 21.44 14.07 -2.31
CA SER A 32 21.31 12.72 -2.88
C SER A 32 21.91 12.57 -4.29
N LYS A 33 22.03 13.67 -5.06
CA LYS A 33 22.77 13.69 -6.34
C LYS A 33 24.29 13.83 -6.17
N SER A 34 24.76 14.25 -4.98
CA SER A 34 26.18 14.54 -4.71
C SER A 34 26.92 13.44 -3.95
N GLU A 35 26.23 12.59 -3.17
CA GLU A 35 26.87 11.64 -2.24
C GLU A 35 27.01 10.22 -2.81
N ASN A 36 27.10 10.07 -4.14
CA ASN A 36 27.37 8.79 -4.79
C ASN A 36 28.87 8.44 -4.83
N ASN A 37 29.62 8.75 -3.76
CA ASN A 37 31.02 8.35 -3.61
C ASN A 37 31.39 8.10 -2.13
N ASN A 38 31.57 6.81 -1.86
CA ASN A 38 32.40 6.17 -0.83
C ASN A 38 31.85 5.92 0.59
N ASN A 39 31.69 4.60 0.82
CA ASN A 39 32.02 3.77 1.98
C ASN A 39 31.47 4.14 3.36
N PHE A 40 30.59 3.26 3.85
CA PHE A 40 30.27 3.15 5.27
C PHE A 40 30.70 1.78 5.79
N ASN A 41 31.46 1.78 6.88
CA ASN A 41 31.84 0.61 7.65
C ASN A 41 31.45 0.87 9.12
N ILE A 42 30.88 -0.18 9.76
CA ILE A 42 31.17 -0.66 11.15
C ILE A 42 30.48 0.17 12.29
N ILE A 43 29.72 -0.34 13.30
CA ILE A 43 29.37 -1.68 13.87
C ILE A 43 28.02 -1.58 14.64
N ASP A 44 27.38 -2.74 14.80
CA ASP A 44 26.25 -3.16 15.65
C ASP A 44 26.20 -2.67 17.10
N GLU A 45 24.97 -2.54 17.63
CA GLU A 45 24.59 -3.13 18.92
C GLU A 45 23.18 -3.75 18.86
N VAL A 46 23.09 -4.90 19.53
CA VAL A 46 22.10 -5.98 19.44
C VAL A 46 20.73 -5.58 19.99
N GLY A 47 19.67 -5.96 19.26
CA GLY A 47 18.29 -5.92 19.73
C GLY A 47 17.44 -6.96 19.00
N GLU A 48 17.30 -8.13 19.62
CA GLU A 48 16.33 -9.21 19.39
C GLU A 48 15.77 -9.32 17.95
N GLU A 49 16.48 -10.10 17.13
CA GLU A 49 15.99 -10.58 15.84
C GLU A 49 14.85 -11.58 16.08
N GLU A 50 13.62 -11.19 15.74
CA GLU A 50 12.65 -12.18 15.28
C GLU A 50 13.22 -12.73 13.97
N GLU A 51 13.53 -14.03 13.94
CA GLU A 51 13.95 -14.73 12.72
C GLU A 51 12.87 -14.54 11.66
N ASP A 52 13.06 -13.55 10.77
CA ASP A 52 12.29 -13.40 9.55
C ASP A 52 12.64 -14.63 8.70
N ASP A 53 11.74 -15.61 8.72
CA ASP A 53 11.76 -16.72 7.78
C ASP A 53 11.71 -16.14 6.36
N ASP A 54 12.88 -15.96 5.75
CA ASP A 54 13.12 -15.61 4.34
C ASP A 54 12.65 -16.73 3.39
N SER A 55 11.70 -17.57 3.84
CA SER A 55 10.86 -18.32 2.92
C SER A 55 9.98 -17.29 2.22
N GLY A 56 10.15 -17.12 0.91
CA GLY A 56 9.37 -16.19 0.08
C GLY A 56 7.86 -16.50 -0.02
N GLU A 57 7.27 -17.05 1.04
CA GLU A 57 5.87 -17.35 1.23
C GLU A 57 5.05 -16.08 1.50
N ALA A 58 3.78 -16.06 1.06
CA ALA A 58 2.90 -14.95 1.41
C ALA A 58 2.53 -14.96 2.89
N THR A 59 2.91 -13.89 3.61
CA THR A 59 2.64 -13.74 5.04
C THR A 59 1.54 -12.70 5.26
N CYS A 60 0.33 -13.18 5.58
CA CYS A 60 -0.75 -12.33 6.09
C CYS A 60 -0.62 -12.16 7.60
N HIS A 61 -0.56 -10.91 8.06
CA HIS A 61 -0.49 -10.59 9.48
C HIS A 61 -1.31 -9.34 9.82
N ALA A 62 -1.71 -9.24 11.09
CA ALA A 62 -2.37 -8.05 11.59
C ALA A 62 -1.31 -6.96 11.84
N THR A 63 -1.42 -5.84 11.12
CA THR A 63 -0.54 -4.69 11.35
C THR A 63 -1.04 -3.79 12.49
N SER A 64 -2.33 -3.90 12.82
CA SER A 64 -2.93 -3.30 14.01
C SER A 64 -4.29 -3.94 14.33
N ARG A 65 -4.97 -3.47 15.37
CA ARG A 65 -6.40 -3.79 15.59
C ARG A 65 -7.29 -3.35 14.42
N ARG A 66 -6.82 -2.41 13.58
CA ARG A 66 -7.59 -1.81 12.50
C ARG A 66 -7.25 -2.33 11.11
N SER A 67 -6.14 -3.03 10.93
CA SER A 67 -5.64 -3.38 9.59
C SER A 67 -4.97 -4.74 9.57
N ASP A 68 -5.11 -5.42 8.43
CA ASP A 68 -4.38 -6.62 8.05
C ASP A 68 -3.61 -6.33 6.76
N THR A 69 -2.43 -6.92 6.64
CA THR A 69 -1.59 -6.81 5.45
C THR A 69 -1.08 -8.20 5.09
N CYS A 70 -1.08 -8.52 3.81
CA CYS A 70 -0.39 -9.69 3.26
C CYS A 70 0.75 -9.22 2.38
N ASP A 71 1.96 -9.73 2.61
CA ASP A 71 3.12 -9.54 1.74
C ASP A 71 3.41 -10.86 1.02
N ALA A 72 3.16 -10.90 -0.28
CA ALA A 72 3.38 -12.07 -1.14
C ALA A 72 4.56 -11.82 -2.06
N ARG A 73 5.55 -12.73 -2.10
CA ARG A 73 6.75 -12.64 -2.95
C ARG A 73 6.83 -13.82 -3.92
N GLY A 74 7.57 -13.66 -5.02
CA GLY A 74 7.76 -14.70 -6.02
C GLY A 74 6.88 -14.52 -7.26
N ASP A 75 6.24 -15.60 -7.74
CA ASP A 75 5.30 -15.56 -8.88
C ASP A 75 3.90 -15.18 -8.35
N VAL A 76 3.58 -13.89 -8.38
CA VAL A 76 2.28 -13.36 -7.98
C VAL A 76 1.46 -13.02 -9.22
N ARG A 77 0.30 -13.66 -9.39
CA ARG A 77 -0.62 -13.42 -10.51
C ARG A 77 -1.95 -12.91 -9.99
N VAL A 78 -2.26 -11.67 -10.30
CA VAL A 78 -3.49 -11.00 -9.88
C VAL A 78 -4.53 -11.13 -10.98
N ALA A 79 -5.68 -11.74 -10.66
CA ALA A 79 -6.85 -11.81 -11.52
C ALA A 79 -7.98 -11.00 -10.87
N GLY A 80 -8.22 -9.83 -11.45
CA GLY A 80 -9.06 -8.78 -10.87
C GLY A 80 -10.53 -9.14 -10.75
N ARG A 81 -11.15 -9.51 -11.86
CA ARG A 81 -12.57 -9.91 -11.94
C ARG A 81 -12.98 -10.99 -10.95
N SER A 82 -12.10 -11.95 -10.68
CA SER A 82 -12.36 -13.05 -9.75
C SER A 82 -11.92 -12.74 -8.32
N LYS A 83 -11.24 -11.59 -8.08
CA LYS A 83 -10.68 -11.19 -6.77
C LYS A 83 -9.76 -12.26 -6.19
N THR A 84 -8.94 -12.84 -7.07
CA THR A 84 -8.02 -13.93 -6.74
C THR A 84 -6.60 -13.54 -7.06
N VAL A 85 -5.69 -13.88 -6.16
CA VAL A 85 -4.25 -13.77 -6.36
C VAL A 85 -3.66 -15.17 -6.27
N HIS A 86 -3.05 -15.65 -7.33
CA HIS A 86 -2.27 -16.89 -7.28
C HIS A 86 -0.83 -16.55 -6.90
N VAL A 87 -0.31 -17.22 -5.87
CA VAL A 87 1.04 -16.95 -5.36
C VAL A 87 1.88 -18.22 -5.37
N ARG A 88 3.14 -18.11 -5.82
CA ARG A 88 4.17 -19.14 -5.66
C ARG A 88 5.46 -18.54 -5.09
N PRO A 89 5.98 -19.06 -3.96
CA PRO A 89 5.41 -20.12 -3.13
C PRO A 89 4.28 -19.62 -2.20
N LEU A 90 3.27 -20.46 -1.98
CA LEU A 90 2.27 -20.27 -0.91
C LEU A 90 1.74 -21.63 -0.49
N ARG A 91 1.82 -21.99 0.80
CA ARG A 91 1.40 -23.32 1.27
C ARG A 91 -0.10 -23.43 1.46
N ARG A 92 -0.73 -22.39 2.01
CA ARG A 92 -2.15 -22.39 2.35
C ARG A 92 -2.87 -21.17 1.78
N ALA A 93 -4.10 -21.40 1.32
CA ALA A 93 -4.96 -20.31 0.92
C ALA A 93 -5.22 -19.34 2.09
N GLN A 94 -5.17 -18.05 1.79
CA GLN A 94 -5.42 -16.95 2.72
C GLN A 94 -6.50 -16.04 2.13
N ARG A 95 -7.10 -15.19 2.96
CA ARG A 95 -8.11 -14.22 2.52
C ARG A 95 -7.81 -12.87 3.14
N ILE A 96 -8.09 -11.80 2.41
CA ILE A 96 -7.88 -10.44 2.89
C ILE A 96 -8.97 -9.50 2.35
N LYS A 97 -9.38 -8.56 3.19
CA LYS A 97 -10.12 -7.37 2.78
C LYS A 97 -9.18 -6.18 2.91
N PRO A 98 -8.65 -5.62 1.80
CA PRO A 98 -7.48 -4.76 1.84
C PRO A 98 -7.82 -3.31 2.26
N TYR A 99 -8.19 -3.10 3.54
CA TYR A 99 -8.68 -1.83 4.08
C TYR A 99 -8.29 -1.60 5.56
N ALA A 100 -7.94 -0.36 5.94
CA ALA A 100 -7.38 0.00 7.26
C ALA A 100 -8.41 0.28 8.39
N ARG A 101 -9.64 -0.24 8.27
CA ARG A 101 -10.68 -0.14 9.30
C ARG A 101 -11.46 -1.44 9.49
N LYS A 102 -10.76 -2.57 9.59
CA LYS A 102 -11.36 -3.92 9.70
C LYS A 102 -12.32 -4.12 10.88
N HIS A 103 -12.09 -3.38 11.98
CA HIS A 103 -12.90 -3.47 13.20
C HIS A 103 -14.30 -2.84 13.07
N ASP A 104 -14.53 -2.03 12.04
CA ASP A 104 -15.81 -1.36 11.81
C ASP A 104 -16.65 -2.15 10.80
N ALA A 105 -17.62 -2.92 11.29
CA ALA A 105 -18.44 -3.79 10.45
C ALA A 105 -19.23 -3.04 9.36
N VAL A 106 -19.58 -1.77 9.58
CA VAL A 106 -20.32 -0.96 8.62
C VAL A 106 -19.43 -0.59 7.44
N ALA A 107 -18.20 -0.16 7.69
CA ALA A 107 -17.24 0.10 6.62
C ALA A 107 -16.84 -1.21 5.92
N PHE A 108 -16.55 -2.25 6.71
CA PHE A 108 -15.96 -3.49 6.21
C PHE A 108 -16.90 -4.36 5.37
N ARG A 109 -18.23 -4.17 5.48
CA ARG A 109 -19.20 -4.85 4.61
C ARG A 109 -19.08 -4.44 3.14
N HIS A 110 -18.60 -3.23 2.88
CA HIS A 110 -18.44 -2.68 1.52
C HIS A 110 -17.07 -2.95 0.92
N VAL A 111 -16.18 -3.59 1.69
CA VAL A 111 -14.84 -3.97 1.24
C VAL A 111 -14.91 -5.39 0.69
N SER A 112 -14.57 -5.54 -0.58
CA SER A 112 -14.49 -6.83 -1.25
C SER A 112 -13.38 -7.70 -0.66
N GLU A 113 -13.68 -8.98 -0.48
CA GLU A 113 -12.71 -9.96 0.00
C GLU A 113 -11.96 -10.61 -1.16
N TRP A 114 -10.65 -10.69 -1.01
CA TRP A 114 -9.71 -11.26 -1.97
C TRP A 114 -9.17 -12.58 -1.44
N ALA A 115 -9.02 -13.56 -2.33
CA ALA A 115 -8.44 -14.85 -2.02
C ALA A 115 -7.00 -14.94 -2.54
N LEU A 116 -6.04 -15.21 -1.64
CA LEU A 116 -4.67 -15.56 -2.01
C LEU A 116 -4.58 -17.08 -2.04
N LEU A 117 -4.31 -17.65 -3.22
CA LEU A 117 -4.37 -19.08 -3.50
C LEU A 117 -2.98 -19.62 -3.87
N PRO A 118 -2.60 -20.81 -3.35
CA PRO A 118 -1.43 -21.52 -3.82
C PRO A 118 -1.46 -21.71 -5.34
N SER A 119 -0.40 -21.28 -6.01
CA SER A 119 -0.22 -21.49 -7.43
C SER A 119 0.33 -22.90 -7.67
N ARG A 120 -0.57 -23.87 -7.88
CA ARG A 120 -0.16 -25.22 -8.29
C ARG A 120 0.38 -25.15 -9.72
N ALA A 121 1.57 -25.69 -9.95
CA ALA A 121 1.98 -26.05 -11.30
C ALA A 121 0.88 -26.96 -11.89
N ALA A 122 0.66 -26.90 -13.20
CA ALA A 122 -0.23 -27.82 -13.90
C ALA A 122 0.32 -29.26 -13.83
N ILE A 123 0.27 -29.86 -12.65
CA ILE A 123 0.48 -31.27 -12.42
C ILE A 123 -0.85 -31.90 -12.78
N ALA A 124 -0.82 -32.85 -13.70
CA ALA A 124 -1.94 -33.42 -14.47
C ALA A 124 -3.03 -34.17 -13.65
N ALA A 125 -3.31 -33.79 -12.40
CA ALA A 125 -4.11 -34.61 -11.49
C ALA A 125 -5.05 -33.84 -10.52
N ALA A 126 -5.43 -32.59 -10.79
CA ALA A 126 -6.46 -31.92 -9.98
C ALA A 126 -7.45 -31.07 -10.80
N PRO A 127 -8.77 -31.09 -10.49
CA PRO A 127 -9.81 -30.37 -11.22
C PRO A 127 -9.92 -28.87 -10.86
N ALA A 128 -8.91 -28.30 -10.19
CA ALA A 128 -8.89 -26.86 -9.91
C ALA A 128 -8.34 -26.12 -11.15
N PRO A 129 -8.98 -25.01 -11.59
CA PRO A 129 -8.47 -24.26 -12.72
C PRO A 129 -7.04 -23.80 -12.44
N ALA A 130 -6.11 -24.14 -13.32
CA ALA A 130 -4.74 -23.67 -13.25
C ALA A 130 -4.72 -22.13 -13.26
N PRO A 131 -3.76 -21.47 -12.57
CA PRO A 131 -3.61 -20.04 -12.68
C PRO A 131 -3.48 -19.66 -14.15
N ALA A 132 -4.30 -18.71 -14.61
CA ALA A 132 -4.19 -18.21 -15.97
C ALA A 132 -2.76 -17.72 -16.25
N ALA A 133 -2.36 -17.79 -17.52
CA ALA A 133 -1.08 -17.27 -17.96
C ALA A 133 -1.02 -15.76 -17.75
N CYS A 134 0.17 -15.23 -17.49
CA CYS A 134 0.39 -13.79 -17.40
C CYS A 134 0.08 -13.14 -18.75
N THR A 135 -0.83 -12.17 -18.77
CA THR A 135 -1.08 -11.35 -19.95
C THR A 135 -0.29 -10.04 -19.89
N VAL A 136 -0.05 -9.53 -18.69
CA VAL A 136 0.83 -8.39 -18.42
C VAL A 136 1.88 -8.80 -17.40
N ASN A 137 3.15 -8.58 -17.71
CA ASN A 137 4.27 -8.83 -16.79
C ASN A 137 4.82 -7.49 -16.29
N GLN A 138 4.93 -7.34 -14.98
CA GLN A 138 5.46 -6.15 -14.33
C GLN A 138 6.74 -6.49 -13.60
N SER A 139 7.73 -5.60 -13.66
CA SER A 139 9.02 -5.73 -12.95
C SER A 139 9.02 -5.07 -11.56
N VAL A 140 7.94 -4.37 -11.21
CA VAL A 140 7.78 -3.66 -9.93
C VAL A 140 6.76 -4.38 -9.03
N PRO A 141 6.79 -4.19 -7.70
CA PRO A 141 5.74 -4.70 -6.83
C PRO A 141 4.37 -4.09 -7.15
N ALA A 142 3.31 -4.81 -6.79
CA ALA A 142 1.96 -4.28 -6.71
C ALA A 142 1.57 -3.90 -5.28
N PHE A 143 0.70 -2.90 -5.15
CA PHE A 143 0.02 -2.58 -3.90
C PHE A 143 -1.50 -2.58 -4.12
N LEU A 144 -2.18 -3.53 -3.48
CA LEU A 144 -3.63 -3.72 -3.55
C LEU A 144 -4.32 -3.10 -2.33
N PHE A 145 -5.23 -2.16 -2.58
CA PHE A 145 -6.06 -1.53 -1.55
C PHE A 145 -7.50 -1.29 -2.03
N SER A 146 -8.43 -1.22 -1.08
CA SER A 146 -9.85 -0.97 -1.35
C SER A 146 -10.24 0.47 -1.05
N THR A 147 -11.07 1.06 -1.91
CA THR A 147 -11.81 2.30 -1.62
C THR A 147 -13.27 2.05 -1.23
N GLY A 148 -13.64 0.80 -0.93
CA GLY A 148 -15.03 0.38 -0.71
C GLY A 148 -15.65 0.87 0.59
N GLY A 149 -14.84 1.00 1.64
CA GLY A 149 -15.28 1.42 2.97
C GLY A 149 -15.70 2.90 3.09
N PHE A 150 -15.32 3.56 4.18
CA PHE A 150 -15.62 4.97 4.36
C PHE A 150 -14.70 5.84 3.51
N THR A 151 -15.28 6.39 2.45
CA THR A 151 -14.65 7.33 1.52
C THR A 151 -15.65 8.40 1.14
N GLY A 152 -15.22 9.65 0.97
CA GLY A 152 -16.06 10.78 0.57
C GLY A 152 -16.24 11.85 1.64
N ASN A 153 -15.81 11.57 2.87
CA ASN A 153 -15.57 12.61 3.86
C ASN A 153 -14.07 12.70 4.15
N LEU A 154 -13.58 13.91 4.40
CA LEU A 154 -12.15 14.18 4.44
C LEU A 154 -11.44 13.46 5.60
N PHE A 155 -12.10 13.28 6.75
CA PHE A 155 -11.51 12.55 7.88
C PHE A 155 -11.22 11.10 7.49
N HIS A 156 -12.21 10.39 6.97
CA HIS A 156 -12.07 9.00 6.57
C HIS A 156 -11.17 8.84 5.33
N ASP A 157 -11.26 9.75 4.35
CA ASP A 157 -10.35 9.78 3.20
C ASP A 157 -8.89 9.77 3.66
N TYR A 158 -8.53 10.55 4.68
CA TYR A 158 -7.18 10.59 5.21
C TYR A 158 -6.85 9.43 6.14
N THR A 159 -7.68 9.19 7.17
CA THR A 159 -7.35 8.25 8.24
C THR A 159 -7.46 6.79 7.82
N ASP A 160 -8.36 6.45 6.89
CA ASP A 160 -8.66 5.07 6.55
C ASP A 160 -8.04 4.67 5.19
N VAL A 161 -7.63 5.66 4.37
CA VAL A 161 -7.13 5.40 3.02
C VAL A 161 -5.78 6.09 2.75
N LEU A 162 -5.70 7.42 2.69
CA LEU A 162 -4.47 8.10 2.22
C LEU A 162 -3.26 7.93 3.14
N VAL A 163 -3.42 8.10 4.46
CA VAL A 163 -2.31 7.90 5.42
C VAL A 163 -1.86 6.42 5.40
N PRO A 164 -2.77 5.43 5.46
CA PRO A 164 -2.37 4.03 5.31
C PRO A 164 -1.71 3.67 3.97
N ILE A 165 -2.16 4.26 2.85
CA ILE A 165 -1.49 4.11 1.54
C ILE A 165 -0.07 4.68 1.62
N PHE A 166 0.11 5.88 2.16
CA PHE A 166 1.44 6.49 2.32
C PHE A 166 2.38 5.57 3.13
N ILE A 167 1.93 5.08 4.28
CA ILE A 167 2.71 4.18 5.14
C ILE A 167 3.17 2.93 4.38
N SER A 168 2.28 2.37 3.57
CA SER A 168 2.53 1.08 2.89
C SER A 168 3.37 1.24 1.63
N ALA A 169 3.16 2.32 0.87
CA ALA A 169 3.72 2.50 -0.47
C ALA A 169 5.01 3.32 -0.51
N TYR A 170 5.26 4.20 0.47
CA TYR A 170 6.39 5.12 0.42
C TYR A 170 7.75 4.43 0.29
N GLN A 171 7.90 3.25 0.92
CA GLN A 171 9.11 2.42 0.83
C GLN A 171 9.55 2.09 -0.61
N PHE A 172 8.60 2.06 -1.56
CA PHE A 172 8.87 1.71 -2.95
C PHE A 172 9.35 2.90 -3.78
N ARG A 173 9.36 4.13 -3.24
CA ARG A 173 9.88 5.34 -3.91
C ARG A 173 9.32 5.53 -5.33
N GLY A 174 8.02 5.29 -5.50
CA GLY A 174 7.33 5.38 -6.80
C GLY A 174 7.41 4.12 -7.66
N ALA A 175 8.29 3.16 -7.35
CA ALA A 175 8.43 1.89 -8.05
C ALA A 175 7.41 0.84 -7.56
N VAL A 176 6.12 1.17 -7.64
CA VAL A 176 5.02 0.28 -7.23
C VAL A 176 3.79 0.54 -8.08
N GLN A 177 3.12 -0.52 -8.52
CA GLN A 177 1.87 -0.47 -9.28
C GLN A 177 0.67 -0.47 -8.32
N PHE A 178 -0.17 0.56 -8.34
CA PHE A 178 -1.40 0.58 -7.54
C PHE A 178 -2.51 -0.22 -8.22
N LEU A 179 -3.08 -1.16 -7.46
CA LEU A 179 -4.26 -1.94 -7.82
C LEU A 179 -5.40 -1.55 -6.87
N VAL A 180 -6.46 -0.97 -7.38
CA VAL A 180 -7.57 -0.44 -6.56
C VAL A 180 -8.81 -1.28 -6.80
N THR A 181 -9.31 -1.89 -5.74
CA THR A 181 -10.60 -2.63 -5.72
C THR A 181 -11.67 -1.77 -5.05
N ASP A 182 -12.93 -2.09 -5.31
CA ASP A 182 -14.10 -1.31 -4.92
C ASP A 182 -13.95 0.17 -5.34
N VAL A 183 -13.49 0.37 -6.57
CA VAL A 183 -13.04 1.69 -7.02
C VAL A 183 -14.19 2.70 -7.04
N LYS A 184 -13.89 3.92 -6.63
CA LYS A 184 -14.74 5.08 -6.83
C LYS A 184 -14.00 6.06 -7.74
N PRO A 185 -14.31 6.16 -9.05
CA PRO A 185 -13.53 6.95 -10.00
C PRO A 185 -13.37 8.42 -9.58
N TRP A 186 -14.44 9.03 -9.03
CA TRP A 186 -14.40 10.39 -8.51
C TRP A 186 -13.41 10.56 -7.33
N TRP A 187 -13.20 9.52 -6.53
CA TRP A 187 -12.29 9.54 -5.39
C TRP A 187 -10.84 9.47 -5.86
N VAL A 188 -10.55 8.58 -6.82
CA VAL A 188 -9.22 8.48 -7.44
C VAL A 188 -8.85 9.80 -8.10
N HIS A 189 -9.77 10.39 -8.86
CA HIS A 189 -9.57 11.71 -9.47
C HIS A 189 -9.32 12.81 -8.43
N LYS A 190 -10.12 12.85 -7.36
CA LYS A 190 -9.95 13.83 -6.26
C LYS A 190 -8.56 13.79 -5.63
N PHE A 191 -7.96 12.61 -5.48
CA PHE A 191 -6.67 12.43 -4.80
C PHE A 191 -5.51 12.04 -5.72
N GLU A 192 -5.69 12.18 -7.03
CA GLU A 192 -4.71 11.77 -8.05
C GLU A 192 -3.32 12.37 -7.79
N LYS A 193 -3.25 13.65 -7.40
CA LYS A 193 -1.99 14.33 -7.08
C LYS A 193 -1.21 13.67 -5.94
N ILE A 194 -1.89 13.16 -4.90
CA ILE A 194 -1.24 12.43 -3.80
C ILE A 194 -0.81 11.05 -4.29
N LEU A 195 -1.70 10.34 -4.98
CA LEU A 195 -1.44 8.98 -5.45
C LEU A 195 -0.25 8.94 -6.41
N LYS A 196 -0.17 9.89 -7.37
CA LYS A 196 0.93 10.00 -8.33
C LYS A 196 2.27 10.46 -7.72
N GLN A 197 2.30 10.90 -6.46
CA GLN A 197 3.56 11.08 -5.73
C GLN A 197 4.08 9.77 -5.11
N LEU A 198 3.22 8.74 -5.02
CA LEU A 198 3.56 7.45 -4.41
C LEU A 198 3.76 6.34 -5.44
N THR A 199 3.31 6.55 -6.68
CA THR A 199 3.52 5.63 -7.81
C THR A 199 3.88 6.38 -9.09
N ASN A 200 4.84 5.86 -9.84
CA ASN A 200 5.19 6.31 -11.19
C ASN A 200 4.38 5.57 -12.28
N PHE A 201 3.44 4.71 -11.89
CA PHE A 201 2.65 3.87 -12.77
C PHE A 201 1.17 4.30 -12.80
N ASP A 202 0.39 3.73 -13.71
CA ASP A 202 -1.03 4.05 -13.85
C ASP A 202 -1.87 3.38 -12.78
N ILE A 203 -2.77 4.10 -12.13
CA ILE A 203 -3.61 3.51 -11.09
C ILE A 203 -4.63 2.58 -11.76
N VAL A 204 -4.57 1.28 -11.46
CA VAL A 204 -5.43 0.27 -12.10
C VAL A 204 -6.69 0.07 -11.28
N ASP A 205 -7.86 0.27 -11.91
CA ASP A 205 -9.12 -0.30 -11.41
C ASP A 205 -9.08 -1.80 -11.67
N VAL A 206 -8.78 -2.57 -10.62
CA VAL A 206 -8.54 -4.00 -10.76
C VAL A 206 -9.86 -4.77 -10.89
N ASP A 207 -11.01 -4.20 -10.51
CA ASP A 207 -12.29 -4.90 -10.64
C ASP A 207 -12.77 -4.94 -12.10
N ALA A 208 -12.38 -3.94 -12.90
CA ALA A 208 -12.67 -3.84 -14.34
C ALA A 208 -11.53 -4.34 -15.24
N ASP A 209 -10.48 -4.92 -14.66
CA ASP A 209 -9.29 -5.39 -15.38
C ASP A 209 -9.50 -6.81 -15.91
N ASP A 210 -9.49 -6.96 -17.23
CA ASP A 210 -9.59 -8.25 -17.92
C ASP A 210 -8.24 -8.98 -18.00
N GLU A 211 -7.16 -8.32 -17.56
CA GLU A 211 -5.80 -8.84 -17.59
C GLU A 211 -5.46 -9.69 -16.36
N VAL A 212 -4.55 -10.64 -16.56
CA VAL A 212 -3.85 -11.35 -15.48
C VAL A 212 -2.47 -10.72 -15.33
N ARG A 213 -2.34 -9.84 -14.33
CA ARG A 213 -1.12 -9.09 -14.09
C ARG A 213 -0.18 -9.85 -13.17
N CYS A 214 1.05 -10.03 -13.62
CA CYS A 214 2.08 -10.74 -12.88
C CYS A 214 3.12 -9.79 -12.29
N PHE A 215 3.44 -10.00 -11.01
CA PHE A 215 4.33 -9.15 -10.23
C PHE A 215 5.35 -10.01 -9.46
N PRO A 216 6.55 -9.48 -9.19
CA PRO A 216 7.53 -10.14 -8.31
C PRO A 216 7.14 -10.10 -6.83
N ARG A 217 6.24 -9.19 -6.45
CA ARG A 217 5.74 -9.00 -5.08
C ARG A 217 4.39 -8.30 -5.10
N LEU A 218 3.52 -8.65 -4.16
CA LEU A 218 2.27 -7.96 -3.89
C LEU A 218 2.17 -7.65 -2.39
N VAL A 219 1.95 -6.39 -2.07
CA VAL A 219 1.45 -5.99 -0.75
C VAL A 219 -0.05 -5.78 -0.87
N ALA A 220 -0.85 -6.57 -0.17
CA ALA A 220 -2.29 -6.42 -0.13
C ALA A 220 -2.72 -5.94 1.25
N GLY A 221 -3.51 -4.87 1.30
CA GLY A 221 -4.01 -4.30 2.54
C GLY A 221 -3.08 -3.24 3.13
N PRO A 222 -3.59 -2.01 3.35
CA PRO A 222 -2.78 -0.92 3.87
C PRO A 222 -2.48 -1.07 5.38
N THR A 223 -1.25 -0.71 5.77
CA THR A 223 -0.79 -0.65 7.16
C THR A 223 -1.34 0.58 7.88
N PHE A 224 -1.81 0.41 9.11
CA PHE A 224 -2.33 1.50 9.94
C PHE A 224 -1.49 1.70 11.21
N HIS A 225 -1.11 2.95 11.48
CA HIS A 225 -0.42 3.32 12.72
C HIS A 225 -1.38 3.93 13.76
N LYS A 226 -1.96 5.09 13.42
CA LYS A 226 -2.88 5.85 14.28
C LYS A 226 -3.70 6.81 13.42
N GLU A 227 -4.77 7.34 13.99
CA GLU A 227 -5.63 8.29 13.29
C GLU A 227 -4.85 9.53 12.86
N LEU A 228 -4.93 9.85 11.55
CA LEU A 228 -4.24 10.99 10.93
C LEU A 228 -2.74 11.08 11.31
N GLY A 229 -2.05 9.95 11.44
CA GLY A 229 -0.67 9.96 11.90
C GLY A 229 0.19 8.84 11.35
N VAL A 230 1.40 9.23 10.96
CA VAL A 230 2.49 8.32 10.59
C VAL A 230 3.43 8.18 11.80
N ASN A 231 3.88 6.95 12.06
CA ASN A 231 4.97 6.68 12.98
C ASN A 231 6.21 6.33 12.16
N ALA A 232 7.18 7.23 12.10
CA ALA A 232 8.39 7.09 11.30
C ALA A 232 9.15 5.80 11.64
N SER A 233 9.28 5.46 12.93
CA SER A 233 10.02 4.27 13.38
C SER A 233 9.34 2.94 13.03
N LYS A 234 8.06 2.97 12.66
CA LYS A 234 7.29 1.78 12.25
C LYS A 234 7.02 1.73 10.75
N THR A 235 7.42 2.76 10.02
CA THR A 235 7.16 2.81 8.57
C THR A 235 8.22 1.97 7.87
N PRO A 236 7.82 0.98 7.04
CA PRO A 236 8.77 0.21 6.25
C PRO A 236 9.68 1.13 5.44
N GLY A 237 10.99 0.86 5.44
CA GLY A 237 11.99 1.66 4.72
C GLY A 237 12.42 2.98 5.40
N GLY A 238 12.03 3.23 6.65
CA GLY A 238 12.62 4.29 7.49
C GLY A 238 12.20 5.73 7.12
N THR A 239 10.94 5.93 6.75
CA THR A 239 10.42 7.22 6.25
C THR A 239 10.56 8.37 7.26
N PRO A 240 11.23 9.49 6.89
CA PRO A 240 11.24 10.71 7.69
C PRO A 240 9.83 11.28 7.89
N SER A 241 9.55 11.85 9.07
CA SER A 241 8.26 12.47 9.34
C SER A 241 7.95 13.64 8.38
N SER A 242 8.98 14.33 7.87
CA SER A 242 8.86 15.40 6.88
C SER A 242 8.26 14.92 5.56
N SER A 243 8.68 13.75 5.05
CA SER A 243 8.14 13.17 3.81
C SER A 243 6.62 12.96 3.86
N SER A 244 6.09 12.57 5.02
CA SER A 244 4.65 12.39 5.20
C SER A 244 3.88 13.71 5.12
N LYS A 245 4.45 14.81 5.63
CA LYS A 245 3.84 16.14 5.55
C LYS A 245 3.81 16.65 4.11
N VAL A 246 4.92 16.50 3.38
CA VAL A 246 5.03 16.96 1.98
C VAL A 246 3.98 16.28 1.11
N VAL A 247 3.93 14.96 1.15
CA VAL A 247 3.01 14.20 0.30
C VAL A 247 1.56 14.43 0.72
N LEU A 248 1.23 14.33 2.01
CA LEU A 248 -0.16 14.38 2.48
C LEU A 248 -0.73 15.82 2.55
N CYS A 249 0.11 16.86 2.48
CA CYS A 249 -0.36 18.24 2.36
C CYS A 249 -0.66 18.66 0.91
N SER A 250 0.07 18.08 -0.05
CA SER A 250 0.14 18.55 -1.45
C SER A 250 -1.17 18.57 -2.25
N ALA A 251 -2.24 17.91 -1.80
CA ALA A 251 -3.55 17.93 -2.46
C ALA A 251 -4.71 18.34 -1.55
N LEU A 252 -4.42 19.02 -0.44
CA LEU A 252 -5.47 19.73 0.30
C LEU A 252 -5.84 21.02 -0.44
N PRO A 253 -7.14 21.34 -0.55
CA PRO A 253 -7.58 22.63 -1.08
C PRO A 253 -7.19 23.79 -0.17
#